data_AF-A0A6I6S632-F1
#
_entry.id   AF-A0A6I6S632-F1
#
_cell.length_a   1.000
_cell.length_b   1.000
_cell.length_c   1.000
_cell.angle_alpha   90.00
_cell.angle_beta   90.00
_cell.angle_gamma   90.00
#
_symmetry.space_group_name_H-M   'P 1'
#
loop_
_entity.id
_entity.type
_entity.pdbx_description
1 polymer ?
#
loop_
_entity_poly.entity_id
_entity_poly.type
_entity_poly.pdbx_seq_one_letter_code
_entity_poly.pdbx_strand_id
1 'polypeptide(L)'
;MSATALRALPVDPQQEDLGRLRARLRPDFLVRAGWDEATGVLTPDRRDLLLGLEDCPVADCMAPLPRRSAKLCDRCARRFKSARVPWEEFLRLPGGGPGFGDRACAVTRCPRPGQGQEALCRTHTWQRKQRADLMVEQWVALPGVGPLSDLGQCRAAACVRRASAVDLGLCHAHHSRWNKQRRTLVLTVEDFDDWLARQTSVAVGQVNILTPLPERVRFEVLLALQQRTDLGLRTFPTALRHLINLLHSRRAASLLDLTDVPSTSIRTDAGALLRSLTKELYCQLSSPAVESRRDRWNLQVFGLPGTLDFTPIRQRWLRETVKEWTVEDLPLRYGKQQASQPRQVISAITLLSESLHLSASEGGEVQALLGRSDIVTFCNRMAHAERTGQMTLDSRIRLIRLARRLLDEARQLGLTRAGGPAAGLPGDFSLRRGDVPVEPDRDKAGRDLPPHIIRAISANLHVLEERCGVAERRITEILIDTGRRPDEVCALPWDCLVHDSTGQPVLIYTDFKDS
;
A
#
# COMPACT_ATOMS: atom_id res chain seq x y z
N MET A 1 -4.99 -58.22 -12.26
CA MET A 1 -4.07 -57.07 -12.25
C MET A 1 -4.89 -55.80 -12.02
N SER A 2 -5.25 -55.52 -10.76
CA SER A 2 -6.01 -54.33 -10.40
C SER A 2 -5.08 -53.13 -10.24
N ALA A 3 -5.27 -52.11 -11.07
CA ALA A 3 -4.65 -50.82 -10.92
C ALA A 3 -5.28 -50.10 -9.72
N THR A 4 -4.54 -50.05 -8.62
CA THR A 4 -4.89 -49.29 -7.42
C THR A 4 -4.84 -47.80 -7.76
N ALA A 5 -6.03 -47.18 -7.88
CA ALA A 5 -6.16 -45.74 -7.97
C ALA A 5 -5.65 -45.12 -6.66
N LEU A 6 -4.44 -44.55 -6.71
CA LEU A 6 -3.92 -43.67 -5.67
C LEU A 6 -4.85 -42.47 -5.54
N ARG A 7 -5.76 -42.52 -4.56
CA ARG A 7 -6.47 -41.34 -4.08
C ARG A 7 -5.41 -40.35 -3.59
N ALA A 8 -5.28 -39.21 -4.27
CA ALA A 8 -4.51 -38.08 -3.79
C ALA A 8 -4.98 -37.75 -2.37
N LEU A 9 -4.05 -37.77 -1.42
CA LEU A 9 -4.31 -37.33 -0.05
C LEU A 9 -4.76 -35.86 -0.09
N PRO A 10 -5.74 -35.46 0.75
CA PRO A 10 -6.13 -34.06 0.84
C PRO A 10 -4.90 -33.22 1.25
N VAL A 11 -4.51 -32.29 0.38
CA VAL A 11 -3.43 -31.34 0.65
C VAL A 11 -3.90 -30.41 1.78
N ASP A 12 -3.05 -30.19 2.77
CA ASP A 12 -3.32 -29.22 3.84
C ASP A 12 -3.58 -27.84 3.21
N PRO A 13 -4.71 -27.17 3.51
CA PRO A 13 -5.01 -25.83 2.99
C PRO A 13 -3.86 -24.82 3.21
N GLN A 14 -3.07 -24.97 4.29
CA GLN A 14 -1.91 -24.12 4.54
C GLN A 14 -0.74 -24.41 3.58
N GLN A 15 -0.56 -25.67 3.17
CA GLN A 15 0.45 -26.07 2.18
C GLN A 15 0.03 -25.65 0.77
N GLU A 16 -1.26 -25.72 0.44
CA GLU A 16 -1.78 -25.23 -0.84
C GLU A 16 -1.60 -23.71 -0.98
N ASP A 17 -1.86 -22.96 0.09
CA ASP A 17 -1.61 -21.51 0.17
C ASP A 17 -0.12 -21.16 -0.04
N LEU A 18 0.79 -21.91 0.59
CA LEU A 18 2.24 -21.71 0.46
C LEU A 18 2.73 -22.00 -0.97
N GLY A 19 2.23 -23.08 -1.58
CA GLY A 19 2.54 -23.42 -2.98
C GLY A 19 2.11 -22.31 -3.94
N ARG A 20 0.92 -21.74 -3.73
CA ARG A 20 0.40 -20.61 -4.51
C ARG A 20 1.24 -19.35 -4.34
N LEU A 21 1.69 -19.03 -3.12
CA LEU A 21 2.57 -17.89 -2.86
C LEU A 21 3.91 -18.04 -3.62
N ARG A 22 4.53 -19.22 -3.53
CA ARG A 22 5.79 -19.51 -4.22
C ARG A 22 5.66 -19.43 -5.74
N ALA A 23 4.59 -20.00 -6.30
CA ALA A 23 4.35 -20.01 -7.74
C ALA A 23 4.21 -18.61 -8.36
N ARG A 24 3.87 -17.59 -7.56
CA ARG A 24 3.72 -16.20 -8.01
C ARG A 24 4.99 -15.37 -7.90
N LEU A 25 6.00 -15.86 -7.18
CA LEU A 25 7.29 -15.22 -7.11
C LEU A 25 8.07 -15.50 -8.39
N ARG A 26 8.51 -14.43 -9.04
CA ARG A 26 9.22 -14.52 -10.31
C ARG A 26 10.73 -14.58 -10.06
N PRO A 27 11.46 -15.49 -10.72
CA PRO A 27 12.91 -15.64 -10.51
C PRO A 27 13.72 -14.36 -10.75
N ASP A 28 13.34 -13.55 -11.75
CA ASP A 28 13.98 -12.27 -12.07
C ASP A 28 13.87 -11.26 -10.91
N PHE A 29 12.71 -11.19 -10.25
CA PHE A 29 12.53 -10.37 -9.06
C PHE A 29 13.40 -10.87 -7.90
N LEU A 30 13.46 -12.18 -7.65
CA LEU A 30 14.29 -12.73 -6.58
C LEU A 30 15.78 -12.40 -6.78
N VAL A 31 16.27 -12.50 -8.02
CA VAL A 31 17.65 -12.09 -8.38
C VAL A 31 17.83 -10.58 -8.14
N ARG A 32 16.91 -9.75 -8.62
CA ARG A 32 16.96 -8.29 -8.42
C ARG A 32 16.96 -7.88 -6.94
N ALA A 33 16.14 -8.56 -6.14
CA ALA A 33 16.08 -8.35 -4.70
C ALA A 33 17.34 -8.84 -3.96
N GLY A 34 18.21 -9.61 -4.63
CA GLY A 34 19.35 -10.28 -4.01
C GLY A 34 18.88 -11.25 -2.93
N TRP A 35 17.81 -11.99 -3.22
CA TRP A 35 17.26 -13.00 -2.32
C TRP A 35 18.14 -14.26 -2.35
N ASP A 36 18.59 -14.68 -1.17
CA ASP A 36 19.24 -15.95 -0.93
C ASP A 36 18.31 -16.85 -0.11
N GLU A 37 17.81 -17.91 -0.75
CA GLU A 37 16.87 -18.85 -0.15
C GLU A 37 17.52 -19.67 0.97
N ALA A 38 18.81 -20.03 0.84
CA ALA A 38 19.51 -20.85 1.83
C ALA A 38 19.71 -20.09 3.14
N THR A 39 20.01 -18.79 3.05
CA THR A 39 20.22 -17.96 4.25
C THR A 39 18.96 -17.22 4.69
N GLY A 40 17.96 -17.08 3.82
CA GLY A 40 16.74 -16.30 4.08
C GLY A 40 17.01 -14.79 4.12
N VAL A 41 18.00 -14.33 3.35
CA VAL A 41 18.51 -12.95 3.40
C VAL A 41 18.25 -12.23 2.07
N LEU A 42 17.80 -11.00 2.18
CA LEU A 42 17.55 -10.08 1.07
C LEU A 42 18.64 -9.01 1.07
N THR A 43 19.48 -9.01 0.02
CA THR A 43 20.60 -8.06 -0.17
C THR A 43 20.53 -7.41 -1.56
N PRO A 44 19.66 -6.40 -1.75
CA PRO A 44 19.53 -5.73 -3.03
C PRO A 44 20.84 -5.04 -3.42
N ASP A 45 21.03 -4.85 -4.73
CA ASP A 45 22.10 -3.99 -5.23
C ASP A 45 21.94 -2.57 -4.66
N ARG A 46 23.04 -1.96 -4.23
CA ARG A 46 23.02 -0.63 -3.61
C ARG A 46 22.52 0.47 -4.56
N ARG A 47 22.72 0.27 -5.86
CA ARG A 47 22.33 1.18 -6.95
C ARG A 47 20.95 0.85 -7.51
N ASP A 48 20.27 -0.21 -7.04
CA ASP A 48 18.89 -0.47 -7.46
C ASP A 48 18.00 0.72 -7.07
N LEU A 49 17.32 1.29 -8.06
CA LEU A 49 16.53 2.52 -7.89
C LEU A 49 15.33 2.34 -6.95
N LEU A 50 14.82 1.12 -6.81
CA LEU A 50 13.61 0.80 -6.05
C LEU A 50 13.90 0.07 -4.74
N LEU A 51 14.87 -0.83 -4.70
CA LEU A 51 15.20 -1.65 -3.54
C LEU A 51 16.52 -1.26 -2.87
N GLY A 52 17.36 -0.52 -3.59
CA GLY A 52 18.69 -0.14 -3.17
C GLY A 52 18.72 1.02 -2.19
N LEU A 53 19.85 1.09 -1.49
CA LEU A 53 20.17 2.12 -0.52
C LEU A 53 21.60 2.57 -0.77
N GLU A 54 21.72 3.70 -1.47
CA GLU A 54 23.01 4.30 -1.81
C GLU A 54 23.82 4.65 -0.56
N ASP A 55 25.13 4.50 -0.68
CA ASP A 55 26.07 4.87 0.36
C ASP A 55 26.34 6.37 0.38
N CYS A 56 26.77 6.84 1.54
CA CYS A 56 27.30 8.17 1.72
C CYS A 56 28.56 8.33 0.84
N PRO A 57 28.66 9.37 0.00
CA PRO A 57 29.78 9.57 -0.93
C PRO A 57 31.09 10.01 -0.24
N VAL A 58 31.15 10.02 1.09
CA VAL A 58 32.36 10.42 1.85
C VAL A 58 33.32 9.24 1.89
N ALA A 59 34.61 9.50 1.71
CA ALA A 59 35.67 8.50 1.75
C ALA A 59 35.51 7.56 2.96
N ASP A 60 35.57 6.25 2.70
CA ASP A 60 35.45 5.16 3.67
C ASP A 60 34.14 5.13 4.49
N CYS A 61 33.12 5.89 4.07
CA CYS A 61 31.81 5.94 4.72
C CYS A 61 30.83 4.96 4.07
N MET A 62 30.67 3.78 4.68
CA MET A 62 29.68 2.78 4.24
C MET A 62 28.29 3.02 4.86
N ALA A 63 27.96 4.26 5.21
CA ALA A 63 26.69 4.58 5.84
C ALA A 63 25.64 4.87 4.77
N PRO A 64 24.44 4.29 4.86
CA PRO A 64 23.40 4.57 3.88
C PRO A 64 22.90 6.00 3.95
N LEU A 65 22.45 6.53 2.81
CA LEU A 65 21.71 7.78 2.75
C LEU A 65 20.32 7.61 3.41
N PRO A 66 19.88 8.55 4.28
CA PRO A 66 18.65 8.39 5.05
C PRO A 66 17.38 8.56 4.21
N ARG A 67 17.48 9.20 3.04
CA ARG A 67 16.37 9.48 2.11
C ARG A 67 16.92 9.86 0.73
N ARG A 68 16.09 9.78 -0.30
CA ARG A 68 16.47 10.05 -1.71
C ARG A 68 17.12 11.43 -1.94
N SER A 69 16.65 12.46 -1.25
CA SER A 69 17.17 13.83 -1.40
C SER A 69 18.43 14.12 -0.57
N ALA A 70 18.84 13.19 0.30
CA ALA A 70 20.01 13.41 1.14
C ALA A 70 21.27 13.17 0.33
N LYS A 71 22.22 14.11 0.37
CA LYS A 71 23.54 13.96 -0.25
C LYS A 71 24.58 13.28 0.65
N LEU A 72 24.29 13.17 1.95
CA LEU A 72 25.15 12.58 2.98
C LEU A 72 24.31 11.77 3.97
N CYS A 73 24.91 10.80 4.65
CA CYS A 73 24.29 10.19 5.83
C CYS A 73 24.14 11.22 6.97
N ASP A 74 23.26 10.97 7.94
CA ASP A 74 22.98 11.94 9.03
C ASP A 74 24.22 12.34 9.84
N ARG A 75 25.19 11.45 9.96
CA ARG A 75 26.45 11.73 10.65
C ARG A 75 27.37 12.62 9.82
N CYS A 76 27.59 12.27 8.56
CA CYS A 76 28.40 13.07 7.65
C CYS A 76 27.77 14.44 7.38
N ALA A 77 26.43 14.51 7.29
CA ALA A 77 25.71 15.78 7.16
C ALA A 77 25.97 16.71 8.35
N ARG A 78 25.98 16.18 9.59
CA ARG A 78 26.35 16.96 10.78
C ARG A 78 27.82 17.37 10.75
N ARG A 79 28.72 16.47 10.39
CA ARG A 79 30.16 16.78 10.26
C ARG A 79 30.43 17.86 9.22
N PHE A 80 29.77 17.79 8.07
CA PHE A 80 29.92 18.78 7.00
C PHE A 80 29.53 20.18 7.48
N LYS A 81 28.39 20.30 8.18
CA LYS A 81 27.95 21.56 8.80
C LYS A 81 28.98 22.14 9.76
N SER A 82 29.70 21.30 10.49
CA SER A 82 30.74 21.73 11.45
C SER A 82 32.10 22.00 10.81
N ALA A 83 32.47 21.27 9.74
CA ALA A 83 33.79 21.35 9.13
C ALA A 83 34.03 22.66 8.36
N ARG A 84 32.97 23.28 7.82
CA ARG A 84 33.04 24.56 7.07
C ARG A 84 34.06 24.54 5.91
N VAL A 85 34.33 23.37 5.33
CA VAL A 85 35.15 23.19 4.14
C VAL A 85 34.27 23.08 2.88
N PRO A 86 34.80 23.34 1.68
CA PRO A 86 34.11 23.07 0.42
C PRO A 86 33.63 21.62 0.31
N TRP A 87 32.54 21.40 -0.45
CA TRP A 87 31.89 20.10 -0.61
C TRP A 87 32.85 19.00 -1.07
N GLU A 88 33.60 19.24 -2.15
CA GLU A 88 34.53 18.26 -2.73
C GLU A 88 35.71 17.91 -1.82
N GLU A 89 36.13 18.86 -0.99
CA GLU A 89 37.17 18.65 0.02
C GLU A 89 36.63 17.78 1.16
N PHE A 90 35.40 18.06 1.61
CA PHE A 90 34.76 17.26 2.65
C PHE A 90 34.59 15.79 2.25
N LEU A 91 34.22 15.52 0.98
CA LEU A 91 34.04 14.15 0.51
C LEU A 91 35.32 13.32 0.57
N ARG A 92 36.49 13.96 0.48
CA ARG A 92 37.80 13.30 0.60
C ARG A 92 38.24 13.09 2.05
N LEU A 93 37.61 13.77 3.01
CA LEU A 93 37.92 13.56 4.42
C LEU A 93 37.45 12.16 4.85
N PRO A 94 38.23 11.45 5.69
CA PRO A 94 37.81 10.17 6.23
C PRO A 94 36.45 10.29 6.91
N GLY A 95 35.50 9.43 6.51
CA GLY A 95 34.15 9.38 7.06
C GLY A 95 34.14 9.13 8.56
N GLY A 96 35.22 8.55 9.11
CA GLY A 96 35.50 8.40 10.54
C GLY A 96 34.41 7.69 11.32
N GLY A 97 33.45 7.04 10.64
CA GLY A 97 32.30 6.39 11.24
C GLY A 97 32.51 4.90 11.33
N PRO A 98 31.87 4.21 12.28
CA PRO A 98 31.77 2.76 12.18
C PRO A 98 31.11 2.47 10.82
N GLY A 99 31.82 1.76 9.94
CA GLY A 99 31.19 1.24 8.73
C GLY A 99 29.94 0.45 9.14
N PHE A 100 28.85 0.53 8.37
CA PHE A 100 27.73 -0.38 8.58
C PHE A 100 28.16 -1.77 8.15
N GLY A 101 28.66 -2.56 9.09
CA GLY A 101 29.23 -3.89 8.84
C GLY A 101 30.43 -4.14 9.75
N ASP A 102 30.90 -5.38 9.72
CA ASP A 102 32.09 -5.77 10.47
C ASP A 102 33.33 -5.28 9.69
N ARG A 103 34.07 -4.33 10.25
CA ARG A 103 35.40 -3.98 9.73
C ARG A 103 36.36 -5.12 10.02
N ALA A 104 37.36 -5.33 9.16
CA ALA A 104 38.43 -6.28 9.45
C ALA A 104 39.25 -5.79 10.65
N CYS A 105 39.81 -6.72 11.43
CA CYS A 105 40.79 -6.38 12.45
C CYS A 105 42.07 -5.84 11.81
N ALA A 106 42.69 -4.80 12.37
CA ALA A 106 43.96 -4.26 11.87
C ALA A 106 45.14 -5.26 12.01
N VAL A 107 45.02 -6.26 12.89
CA VAL A 107 45.99 -7.36 12.96
C VAL A 107 45.85 -8.25 11.73
N THR A 108 46.94 -8.39 10.98
CA THR A 108 46.98 -9.10 9.70
C THR A 108 46.43 -10.52 9.82
N ARG A 109 45.53 -10.90 8.90
CA ARG A 109 44.82 -12.20 8.84
C ARG A 109 43.95 -12.54 10.05
N CYS A 110 43.71 -11.60 10.99
CA CYS A 110 42.77 -11.86 12.06
C CYS A 110 41.33 -11.86 11.50
N PRO A 111 40.57 -12.96 11.63
CA PRO A 111 39.22 -13.08 11.08
C PRO A 111 38.18 -12.32 11.92
N ARG A 112 38.52 -11.87 13.13
CA ARG A 112 37.56 -11.26 14.06
C ARG A 112 37.17 -9.84 13.65
N PRO A 113 35.92 -9.40 13.91
CA PRO A 113 35.47 -8.06 13.55
C PRO A 113 36.18 -6.98 14.37
N GLY A 114 36.81 -6.04 13.69
CA GLY A 114 37.42 -4.83 14.23
C GLY A 114 36.38 -3.81 14.70
N GLN A 115 36.72 -3.05 15.74
CA GLN A 115 35.84 -2.09 16.39
C GLN A 115 36.51 -0.72 16.53
N GLY A 116 35.68 0.34 16.61
CA GLY A 116 36.16 1.70 16.84
C GLY A 116 37.00 2.26 15.69
N GLN A 117 37.83 3.27 16.00
CA GLN A 117 38.73 3.90 15.03
C GLN A 117 39.98 3.07 14.76
N GLU A 118 40.48 2.36 15.78
CA GLU A 118 41.68 1.52 15.69
C GLU A 118 41.47 0.26 14.86
N ALA A 119 40.21 -0.06 14.51
CA ALA A 119 39.83 -1.27 13.80
C ALA A 119 40.38 -2.55 14.44
N LEU A 120 40.56 -2.60 15.77
CA LEU A 120 41.01 -3.80 16.48
C LEU A 120 39.81 -4.62 16.96
N CYS A 121 39.92 -5.95 16.93
CA CYS A 121 38.88 -6.81 17.50
C CYS A 121 38.85 -6.68 19.04
N ARG A 122 37.76 -7.05 19.70
CA ARG A 122 37.59 -6.88 21.16
C ARG A 122 38.78 -7.42 21.98
N THR A 123 39.32 -8.58 21.61
CA THR A 123 40.48 -9.19 22.28
C THR A 123 41.76 -8.38 22.04
N HIS A 124 42.02 -7.97 20.79
CA HIS A 124 43.18 -7.15 20.46
C HIS A 124 43.09 -5.74 21.06
N THR A 125 41.90 -5.14 21.14
CA THR A 125 41.68 -3.88 21.88
C THR A 125 42.06 -4.04 23.36
N TRP A 126 41.70 -5.17 23.98
CA TRP A 126 42.09 -5.42 25.37
C TRP A 126 43.61 -5.59 25.52
N GLN A 127 44.26 -6.36 24.63
CA GLN A 127 45.73 -6.53 24.65
C GLN A 127 46.47 -5.21 24.39
N ARG A 128 46.01 -4.40 23.44
CA ARG A 128 46.53 -3.05 23.12
C ARG A 128 46.36 -2.10 24.31
N LYS A 129 45.28 -2.21 25.08
CA LYS A 129 45.10 -1.42 26.31
C LYS A 129 46.10 -1.76 27.41
N GLN A 130 46.63 -2.98 27.44
CA GLN A 130 47.72 -3.35 28.36
C GLN A 130 49.07 -2.72 27.94
N ARG A 131 49.17 -2.24 26.70
CA ARG A 131 50.33 -1.56 26.11
C ARG A 131 49.93 -0.18 25.60
N ALA A 132 49.31 0.60 26.47
CA ALA A 132 48.81 1.94 26.13
C ALA A 132 49.92 2.94 25.75
N ASP A 133 51.19 2.59 26.02
CA ASP A 133 52.41 3.29 25.63
C ASP A 133 52.64 3.33 24.11
N LEU A 134 52.03 2.40 23.35
CA LEU A 134 52.26 2.26 21.92
C LEU A 134 51.09 2.77 21.08
N MET A 135 51.42 3.30 19.90
CA MET A 135 50.43 3.54 18.84
C MET A 135 49.98 2.21 18.21
N VAL A 136 48.81 2.19 17.58
CA VAL A 136 48.21 0.95 17.03
C VAL A 136 49.15 0.29 16.04
N GLU A 137 49.75 1.07 15.15
CA GLU A 137 50.67 0.61 14.11
C GLU A 137 51.92 -0.05 14.72
N GLN A 138 52.46 0.54 15.78
CA GLN A 138 53.63 0.03 16.50
C GLN A 138 53.29 -1.25 17.28
N TRP A 139 52.10 -1.29 17.88
CA TRP A 139 51.63 -2.44 18.64
C TRP A 139 51.34 -3.65 17.75
N VAL A 140 50.69 -3.45 16.60
CA VAL A 140 50.41 -4.54 15.63
C VAL A 140 51.69 -5.15 15.07
N ALA A 141 52.79 -4.38 14.99
CA ALA A 141 54.08 -4.85 14.51
C ALA A 141 54.88 -5.70 15.54
N LEU A 142 54.39 -5.85 16.78
CA LEU A 142 55.09 -6.63 17.80
C LEU A 142 55.07 -8.15 17.45
N PRO A 143 56.18 -8.88 17.64
CA PRO A 143 56.27 -10.31 17.31
C PRO A 143 55.23 -11.21 18.02
N GLY A 144 54.68 -10.78 19.15
CA GLY A 144 53.66 -11.52 19.91
C GLY A 144 52.20 -11.21 19.51
N VAL A 145 51.98 -10.29 18.57
CA VAL A 145 50.63 -9.89 18.13
C VAL A 145 50.28 -10.63 16.84
N GLY A 146 49.49 -11.70 16.99
CA GLY A 146 49.08 -12.56 15.88
C GLY A 146 47.56 -12.66 15.68
N PRO A 147 47.13 -13.32 14.58
CA PRO A 147 45.72 -13.57 14.31
C PRO A 147 45.12 -14.47 15.39
N LEU A 148 43.82 -14.30 15.63
CA LEU A 148 43.05 -15.11 16.58
C LEU A 148 42.11 -16.07 15.84
N SER A 149 41.62 -17.10 16.52
CA SER A 149 40.64 -18.03 15.95
C SER A 149 39.33 -17.33 15.58
N ASP A 150 38.67 -17.84 14.54
CA ASP A 150 37.33 -17.41 14.17
C ASP A 150 36.31 -17.76 15.27
N LEU A 151 35.36 -16.87 15.50
CA LEU A 151 34.25 -17.06 16.45
C LEU A 151 32.93 -17.40 15.74
N GLY A 152 32.93 -17.46 14.40
CA GLY A 152 31.75 -17.72 13.59
C GLY A 152 30.80 -16.53 13.52
N GLN A 153 29.54 -16.82 13.18
CA GLN A 153 28.47 -15.84 13.10
C GLN A 153 27.78 -15.63 14.45
N CYS A 154 27.10 -14.50 14.59
CA CYS A 154 26.27 -14.21 15.74
C CYS A 154 25.17 -15.27 15.89
N ARG A 155 24.99 -15.81 17.10
CA ARG A 155 23.95 -16.81 17.41
C ARG A 155 22.50 -16.33 17.23
N ALA A 156 22.25 -15.02 17.18
CA ALA A 156 20.91 -14.50 16.97
C ALA A 156 20.46 -14.74 15.52
N ALA A 157 19.37 -15.50 15.33
CA ALA A 157 18.85 -15.87 14.01
C ALA A 157 18.55 -14.67 13.08
N ALA A 158 18.27 -13.50 13.66
CA ALA A 158 18.02 -12.26 12.93
C ALA A 158 19.31 -11.51 12.54
N CYS A 159 20.49 -12.15 12.59
CA CYS A 159 21.78 -11.47 12.47
C CYS A 159 22.73 -12.21 11.53
N VAL A 160 23.40 -11.45 10.66
CA VAL A 160 24.46 -11.95 9.77
C VAL A 160 25.85 -11.44 10.17
N ARG A 161 25.96 -10.72 11.29
CA ARG A 161 27.26 -10.20 11.77
C ARG A 161 28.09 -11.31 12.40
N ARG A 162 29.41 -11.16 12.35
CA ARG A 162 30.36 -12.04 13.03
C ARG A 162 30.28 -11.88 14.54
N ALA A 163 30.51 -12.99 15.24
CA ALA A 163 30.65 -12.98 16.68
C ALA A 163 31.92 -12.19 17.09
N SER A 164 31.80 -11.43 18.16
CA SER A 164 32.88 -10.63 18.74
C SER A 164 33.15 -10.95 20.21
N ALA A 165 32.22 -11.65 20.84
CA ALA A 165 32.27 -12.07 22.24
C ALA A 165 32.48 -13.59 22.28
N VAL A 166 33.61 -14.00 22.84
CA VAL A 166 34.05 -15.42 22.87
C VAL A 166 33.12 -16.28 23.72
N ASP A 167 32.59 -15.70 24.79
CA ASP A 167 31.75 -16.35 25.80
C ASP A 167 30.33 -16.66 25.32
N LEU A 168 29.73 -15.77 24.53
CA LEU A 168 28.32 -15.86 24.15
C LEU A 168 28.07 -16.09 22.64
N GLY A 169 29.11 -16.03 21.81
CA GLY A 169 28.96 -16.16 20.35
C GLY A 169 28.11 -15.03 19.74
N LEU A 170 28.14 -13.84 20.34
CA LEU A 170 27.33 -12.69 19.91
C LEU A 170 28.16 -11.64 19.20
N CYS A 171 27.56 -10.98 18.21
CA CYS A 171 28.11 -9.73 17.66
C CYS A 171 28.11 -8.63 18.74
N HIS A 172 28.90 -7.58 18.52
CA HIS A 172 29.05 -6.49 19.50
C HIS A 172 27.71 -5.87 19.93
N ALA A 173 26.80 -5.68 18.97
CA ALA A 173 25.51 -5.05 19.20
C ALA A 173 24.58 -5.94 20.05
N HIS A 174 24.45 -7.23 19.72
CA HIS A 174 23.67 -8.17 20.52
C HIS A 174 24.30 -8.42 21.88
N HIS A 175 25.62 -8.53 21.97
CA HIS A 175 26.32 -8.65 23.26
C HIS A 175 26.06 -7.42 24.17
N SER A 176 26.09 -6.21 23.60
CA SER A 176 25.78 -4.98 24.34
C SER A 176 24.32 -4.94 24.80
N ARG A 177 23.40 -5.37 23.93
CA ARG A 177 21.97 -5.45 24.23
C ARG A 177 21.67 -6.48 25.33
N TRP A 178 22.27 -7.67 25.24
CA TRP A 178 22.19 -8.71 26.27
C TRP A 178 22.64 -8.18 27.63
N ASN A 179 23.85 -7.61 27.71
CA ASN A 179 24.35 -7.10 28.98
C ASN A 179 23.50 -5.98 29.57
N LYS A 180 22.91 -5.12 28.72
CA LYS A 180 21.97 -4.10 29.18
C LYS A 180 20.70 -4.75 29.74
N GLN A 181 20.07 -5.65 28.99
CA GLN A 181 18.80 -6.28 29.37
C GLN A 181 18.96 -7.22 30.56
N ARG A 182 20.07 -7.97 30.63
CA ARG A 182 20.42 -8.79 31.79
C ARG A 182 20.45 -7.99 33.08
N ARG A 183 20.95 -6.75 33.03
CA ARG A 183 20.97 -5.83 34.19
C ARG A 183 19.60 -5.23 34.49
N THR A 184 18.87 -4.80 33.47
CA THR A 184 17.59 -4.08 33.67
C THR A 184 16.40 -5.00 33.93
N LEU A 185 16.43 -6.22 33.40
CA LEU A 185 15.35 -7.21 33.51
C LEU A 185 15.75 -8.40 34.39
N VAL A 186 16.94 -8.36 35.01
CA VAL A 186 17.46 -9.40 35.91
C VAL A 186 17.46 -10.80 35.27
N LEU A 187 17.81 -10.88 33.98
CA LEU A 187 17.89 -12.15 33.26
C LEU A 187 19.05 -13.01 33.76
N THR A 188 18.85 -14.33 33.81
CA THR A 188 19.89 -15.31 34.14
C THR A 188 20.47 -15.93 32.87
N VAL A 189 21.42 -16.87 33.01
CA VAL A 189 21.95 -17.62 31.87
C VAL A 189 20.88 -18.55 31.26
N GLU A 190 19.92 -19.01 32.07
CA GLU A 190 18.82 -19.88 31.62
C GLU A 190 17.88 -19.16 30.65
N ASP A 191 17.76 -17.84 30.78
CA ASP A 191 16.96 -16.99 29.88
C ASP A 191 17.64 -16.75 28.53
N PHE A 192 18.89 -17.15 28.34
CA PHE A 192 19.69 -16.73 27.18
C PHE A 192 19.13 -17.23 25.85
N ASP A 193 18.64 -18.47 25.79
CA ASP A 193 18.09 -19.04 24.56
C ASP A 193 16.71 -18.46 24.21
N ASP A 194 15.83 -18.22 25.20
CA ASP A 194 14.58 -17.48 24.97
C ASP A 194 14.85 -16.03 24.56
N TRP A 195 15.85 -15.40 25.17
CA TRP A 195 16.30 -14.07 24.79
C TRP A 195 16.78 -14.05 23.34
N LEU A 196 17.61 -15.01 22.94
CA LEU A 196 18.09 -15.17 21.56
C LEU A 196 16.94 -15.31 20.56
N ALA A 197 15.94 -16.13 20.89
CA ALA A 197 14.78 -16.39 20.04
C ALA A 197 13.90 -15.15 19.79
N ARG A 198 13.99 -14.12 20.64
CA ARG A 198 13.25 -12.86 20.51
C ARG A 198 14.09 -11.73 19.90
N GLN A 199 15.36 -11.98 19.59
CA GLN A 199 16.24 -10.91 19.13
C GLN A 199 15.94 -10.48 17.71
N THR A 200 15.74 -9.18 17.57
CA THR A 200 15.58 -8.51 16.28
C THR A 200 16.91 -8.23 15.60
N SER A 201 16.83 -8.01 14.29
CA SER A 201 17.99 -7.70 13.46
C SER A 201 18.68 -6.40 13.86
N VAL A 202 20.00 -6.40 13.72
CA VAL A 202 20.82 -5.20 13.85
C VAL A 202 21.01 -4.62 12.45
N ALA A 203 21.02 -3.29 12.33
CA ALA A 203 21.18 -2.63 11.04
C ALA A 203 22.52 -3.01 10.38
N VAL A 204 22.47 -3.60 9.18
CA VAL A 204 23.64 -3.91 8.34
C VAL A 204 23.34 -3.40 6.94
N GLY A 205 23.76 -2.17 6.62
CA GLY A 205 23.56 -1.55 5.31
C GLY A 205 22.14 -1.73 4.77
N GLN A 206 22.04 -2.31 3.57
CA GLN A 206 20.80 -2.64 2.87
C GLN A 206 20.24 -4.05 3.15
N VAL A 207 20.90 -4.84 4.00
CA VAL A 207 20.55 -6.24 4.26
C VAL A 207 19.27 -6.37 5.10
N ASN A 208 18.36 -7.24 4.69
CA ASN A 208 17.14 -7.60 5.41
C ASN A 208 17.10 -9.11 5.63
N ILE A 209 16.87 -9.54 6.87
CA ILE A 209 17.00 -10.96 7.27
C ILE A 209 15.61 -11.46 7.63
N LEU A 210 15.08 -12.41 6.85
CA LEU A 210 13.72 -12.92 6.98
C LEU A 210 13.69 -14.29 7.69
N THR A 211 14.85 -14.93 7.90
CA THR A 211 15.03 -16.22 8.58
C THR A 211 14.27 -16.37 9.91
N PRO A 212 14.17 -15.35 10.78
CA PRO A 212 13.40 -15.45 12.03
C PRO A 212 11.88 -15.49 11.86
N LEU A 213 11.37 -15.26 10.64
CA LEU A 213 9.94 -15.28 10.34
C LEU A 213 9.49 -16.68 9.93
N PRO A 214 8.22 -17.06 10.18
CA PRO A 214 7.62 -18.24 9.58
C PRO A 214 7.69 -18.17 8.05
N GLU A 215 7.82 -19.32 7.41
CA GLU A 215 8.01 -19.43 5.96
C GLU A 215 6.93 -18.70 5.15
N ARG A 216 5.66 -18.85 5.55
CA ARG A 216 4.53 -18.13 4.95
C ARG A 216 4.77 -16.63 4.93
N VAL A 217 5.14 -16.05 6.08
CA VAL A 217 5.37 -14.62 6.21
C VAL A 217 6.54 -14.16 5.34
N ARG A 218 7.59 -15.00 5.16
CA ARG A 218 8.70 -14.66 4.26
C ARG A 218 8.21 -14.50 2.82
N PHE A 219 7.45 -15.46 2.32
CA PHE A 219 6.92 -15.41 0.96
C PHE A 219 5.86 -14.32 0.77
N GLU A 220 5.03 -14.05 1.77
CA GLU A 220 4.10 -12.92 1.76
C GLU A 220 4.84 -11.57 1.65
N VAL A 221 5.92 -11.39 2.43
CA VAL A 221 6.77 -10.18 2.33
C VAL A 221 7.42 -10.08 0.95
N LEU A 222 8.00 -11.17 0.44
CA LEU A 222 8.63 -11.18 -0.89
C LEU A 222 7.63 -10.86 -2.01
N LEU A 223 6.43 -11.46 -1.96
CA LEU A 223 5.41 -11.23 -2.97
C LEU A 223 4.89 -9.79 -2.94
N ALA A 224 4.65 -9.25 -1.74
CA ALA A 224 4.25 -7.85 -1.58
C ALA A 224 5.34 -6.87 -2.09
N LEU A 225 6.62 -7.19 -1.86
CA LEU A 225 7.74 -6.43 -2.40
C LEU A 225 7.83 -6.51 -3.93
N GLN A 226 7.59 -7.68 -4.52
CA GLN A 226 7.52 -7.86 -5.97
C GLN A 226 6.47 -6.94 -6.58
N GLN A 227 5.24 -6.98 -6.08
CA GLN A 227 4.15 -6.15 -6.60
C GLN A 227 4.44 -4.65 -6.47
N ARG A 228 4.99 -4.21 -5.32
CA ARG A 228 5.42 -2.81 -5.17
C ARG A 228 6.50 -2.41 -6.18
N THR A 229 7.44 -3.31 -6.44
CA THR A 229 8.54 -3.07 -7.38
C THR A 229 8.01 -2.96 -8.81
N ASP A 230 7.02 -3.79 -9.18
CA ASP A 230 6.34 -3.74 -10.48
C ASP A 230 5.59 -2.42 -10.69
N LEU A 231 5.01 -1.87 -9.62
CA LEU A 231 4.38 -0.54 -9.61
C LEU A 231 5.39 0.62 -9.62
N GLY A 232 6.70 0.34 -9.71
CA GLY A 232 7.74 1.37 -9.68
C GLY A 232 7.91 2.05 -8.31
N LEU A 233 7.40 1.45 -7.23
CA LEU A 233 7.40 2.06 -5.91
C LEU A 233 8.67 1.72 -5.11
N ARG A 234 9.43 2.75 -4.74
CA ARG A 234 10.69 2.60 -4.01
C ARG A 234 10.50 2.17 -2.56
N THR A 235 11.10 1.05 -2.18
CA THR A 235 11.12 0.48 -0.83
C THR A 235 12.45 0.73 -0.14
N PHE A 236 12.45 1.45 0.99
CA PHE A 236 13.65 1.65 1.78
C PHE A 236 13.98 0.41 2.62
N PRO A 237 15.20 -0.17 2.53
CA PRO A 237 15.61 -1.31 3.34
C PRO A 237 15.48 -1.07 4.86
N THR A 238 15.65 0.17 5.32
CA THR A 238 15.50 0.53 6.74
C THR A 238 14.05 0.49 7.21
N ALA A 239 13.07 0.74 6.34
CA ALA A 239 11.64 0.62 6.62
C ALA A 239 11.22 -0.84 6.59
N LEU A 240 11.68 -1.59 5.58
CA LEU A 240 11.45 -3.02 5.49
C LEU A 240 12.00 -3.77 6.72
N ARG A 241 13.23 -3.47 7.16
CA ARG A 241 13.82 -4.06 8.37
C ARG A 241 12.99 -3.79 9.62
N HIS A 242 12.42 -2.59 9.74
CA HIS A 242 11.55 -2.25 10.86
C HIS A 242 10.29 -3.13 10.86
N LEU A 243 9.66 -3.32 9.70
CA LEU A 243 8.50 -4.20 9.56
C LEU A 243 8.83 -5.68 9.83
N ILE A 244 9.95 -6.18 9.32
CA ILE A 244 10.42 -7.54 9.59
C ILE A 244 10.63 -7.75 11.09
N ASN A 245 11.29 -6.80 11.76
CA ASN A 245 11.49 -6.85 13.21
C ASN A 245 10.16 -6.80 13.98
N LEU A 246 9.17 -6.04 13.49
CA LEU A 246 7.84 -5.97 14.08
C LEU A 246 7.09 -7.31 13.92
N LEU A 247 7.08 -7.88 12.72
CA LEU A 247 6.50 -9.22 12.44
C LEU A 247 7.11 -10.28 13.36
N HIS A 248 8.43 -10.30 13.46
CA HIS A 248 9.14 -11.24 14.33
C HIS A 248 8.78 -11.03 15.81
N SER A 249 8.79 -9.78 16.30
CA SER A 249 8.47 -9.48 17.70
C SER A 249 7.05 -9.86 18.11
N ARG A 250 6.09 -9.79 17.16
CA ARG A 250 4.69 -10.16 17.37
C ARG A 250 4.41 -11.64 17.10
N ARG A 251 5.40 -12.40 16.61
CA ARG A 251 5.21 -13.78 16.14
C ARG A 251 4.03 -13.90 15.17
N ALA A 252 3.93 -12.92 14.25
CA ALA A 252 2.86 -12.87 13.27
C ALA A 252 2.88 -14.14 12.38
N ALA A 253 1.70 -14.67 12.08
CA ALA A 253 1.51 -15.80 11.16
C ALA A 253 1.30 -15.33 9.71
N SER A 254 0.91 -14.07 9.53
CA SER A 254 0.80 -13.38 8.24
C SER A 254 1.29 -11.92 8.33
N LEU A 255 1.73 -11.37 7.21
CA LEU A 255 1.92 -9.92 7.04
C LEU A 255 0.63 -9.14 7.29
N LEU A 256 -0.53 -9.73 7.01
CA LEU A 256 -1.83 -9.11 7.23
C LEU A 256 -2.17 -8.93 8.72
N ASP A 257 -1.50 -9.66 9.62
CA ASP A 257 -1.66 -9.52 11.08
C ASP A 257 -1.14 -8.17 11.62
N LEU A 258 -0.46 -7.38 10.77
CA LEU A 258 -0.05 -6.02 11.10
C LEU A 258 -1.03 -4.93 10.62
N THR A 259 -2.13 -5.30 9.95
CA THR A 259 -3.11 -4.32 9.44
C THR A 259 -3.79 -3.51 10.55
N ASP A 260 -3.81 -4.03 11.77
CA ASP A 260 -4.38 -3.41 12.96
C ASP A 260 -3.44 -2.42 13.67
N VAL A 261 -2.16 -2.34 13.24
CA VAL A 261 -1.16 -1.49 13.89
C VAL A 261 -1.58 -0.02 13.77
N PRO A 262 -1.80 0.70 14.90
CA PRO A 262 -2.11 2.11 14.86
C PRO A 262 -0.97 2.90 14.22
N SER A 263 -1.30 3.88 13.38
CA SER A 263 -0.32 4.74 12.72
C SER A 263 0.58 5.51 13.69
N THR A 264 0.11 5.73 14.93
CA THR A 264 0.84 6.37 16.04
C THR A 264 1.86 5.45 16.71
N SER A 265 1.72 4.13 16.56
CA SER A 265 2.57 3.12 17.21
C SER A 265 3.69 2.62 16.29
N ILE A 266 3.82 3.17 15.09
CA ILE A 266 4.79 2.75 14.08
C ILE A 266 5.51 3.95 13.47
N ARG A 267 6.75 3.76 13.04
CA ARG A 267 7.52 4.79 12.32
C ARG A 267 6.78 5.17 11.03
N THR A 268 6.66 6.47 10.74
CA THR A 268 5.79 7.00 9.67
C THR A 268 6.05 6.38 8.29
N ASP A 269 7.31 6.27 7.88
CA ASP A 269 7.75 5.65 6.62
C ASP A 269 7.47 4.14 6.59
N ALA A 270 7.67 3.44 7.71
CA ALA A 270 7.34 2.02 7.84
C ALA A 270 5.82 1.79 7.83
N GLY A 271 5.02 2.67 8.43
CA GLY A 271 3.56 2.62 8.37
C GLY A 271 3.03 2.85 6.95
N ALA A 272 3.65 3.76 6.19
CA ALA A 272 3.33 3.94 4.77
C ALA A 272 3.69 2.70 3.94
N LEU A 273 4.87 2.12 4.18
CA LEU A 273 5.29 0.88 3.54
C LEU A 273 4.34 -0.28 3.89
N LEU A 274 3.96 -0.42 5.16
CA LEU A 274 3.07 -1.46 5.65
C LEU A 274 1.72 -1.43 4.93
N ARG A 275 1.06 -0.27 4.88
CA ARG A 275 -0.21 -0.10 4.16
C ARG A 275 -0.09 -0.47 2.67
N SER A 276 1.04 -0.13 2.05
CA SER A 276 1.30 -0.49 0.66
C SER A 276 1.50 -2.01 0.52
N LEU A 277 2.31 -2.64 1.36
CA LEU A 277 2.57 -4.08 1.28
C LEU A 277 1.33 -4.92 1.60
N THR A 278 0.59 -4.59 2.65
CA THR A 278 -0.64 -5.33 3.02
C THR A 278 -1.71 -5.17 1.96
N LYS A 279 -1.83 -3.98 1.37
CA LYS A 279 -2.70 -3.76 0.21
C LYS A 279 -2.34 -4.66 -0.97
N GLU A 280 -1.08 -4.65 -1.39
CA GLU A 280 -0.65 -5.46 -2.54
C GLU A 280 -0.82 -6.95 -2.26
N LEU A 281 -0.42 -7.40 -1.07
CA LEU A 281 -0.59 -8.78 -0.66
C LEU A 281 -2.08 -9.20 -0.64
N TYR A 282 -2.94 -8.35 -0.09
CA TYR A 282 -4.38 -8.62 -0.03
C TYR A 282 -4.97 -8.83 -1.43
N CYS A 283 -4.60 -7.98 -2.40
CA CYS A 283 -5.06 -8.13 -3.78
C CYS A 283 -4.53 -9.40 -4.44
N GLN A 284 -3.31 -9.84 -4.09
CA GLN A 284 -2.80 -11.12 -4.57
C GLN A 284 -3.57 -12.29 -3.91
N LEU A 285 -3.82 -12.25 -2.62
CA LEU A 285 -4.47 -13.36 -1.91
C LEU A 285 -6.00 -13.44 -2.11
N SER A 286 -6.62 -12.37 -2.60
CA SER A 286 -8.06 -12.33 -2.91
C SER A 286 -8.32 -12.54 -4.41
N SER A 287 -9.60 -12.68 -4.75
CA SER A 287 -10.10 -12.68 -6.13
C SER A 287 -11.47 -12.01 -6.16
N PRO A 288 -11.92 -11.48 -7.32
CA PRO A 288 -13.27 -10.91 -7.44
C PRO A 288 -14.37 -11.81 -6.89
N ALA A 289 -14.25 -13.13 -7.09
CA ALA A 289 -15.21 -14.14 -6.62
C ALA A 289 -15.17 -14.39 -5.09
N VAL A 290 -14.01 -14.19 -4.45
CA VAL A 290 -13.88 -14.29 -2.98
C VAL A 290 -14.31 -12.98 -2.33
N GLU A 291 -13.91 -11.85 -2.92
CA GLU A 291 -14.26 -10.52 -2.46
C GLU A 291 -15.78 -10.28 -2.53
N SER A 292 -16.43 -10.74 -3.60
CA SER A 292 -17.86 -10.56 -3.81
C SER A 292 -18.75 -11.23 -2.76
N ARG A 293 -18.23 -12.23 -2.05
CA ARG A 293 -18.95 -12.91 -0.95
C ARG A 293 -19.09 -12.03 0.29
N ARG A 294 -18.21 -11.03 0.46
CA ARG A 294 -18.23 -10.11 1.59
C ARG A 294 -19.29 -9.02 1.40
N ASP A 295 -19.62 -8.32 2.48
CA ASP A 295 -20.55 -7.17 2.44
C ASP A 295 -19.83 -5.83 2.28
N ARG A 296 -18.50 -5.83 2.36
CA ARG A 296 -17.64 -4.67 2.08
C ARG A 296 -16.56 -5.11 1.11
N TRP A 297 -16.59 -4.55 -0.09
CA TRP A 297 -15.65 -4.92 -1.15
C TRP A 297 -14.52 -3.92 -1.23
N ASN A 298 -13.28 -4.43 -1.19
CA ASN A 298 -12.12 -3.69 -1.63
C ASN A 298 -12.06 -3.72 -3.16
N LEU A 299 -12.37 -2.59 -3.79
CA LEU A 299 -12.45 -2.50 -5.25
C LEU A 299 -11.10 -2.73 -5.94
N GLN A 300 -9.98 -2.66 -5.21
CA GLN A 300 -8.67 -2.91 -5.79
C GLN A 300 -8.50 -4.37 -6.22
N VAL A 301 -9.24 -5.30 -5.62
CA VAL A 301 -9.31 -6.70 -6.08
C VAL A 301 -9.92 -6.81 -7.48
N PHE A 302 -10.74 -5.82 -7.85
CA PHE A 302 -11.34 -5.68 -9.18
C PHE A 302 -10.52 -4.74 -10.09
N GLY A 303 -9.34 -4.30 -9.67
CA GLY A 303 -8.50 -3.34 -10.40
C GLY A 303 -8.97 -1.88 -10.28
N LEU A 304 -9.87 -1.57 -9.35
CA LEU A 304 -10.51 -0.25 -9.21
C LEU A 304 -10.20 0.43 -7.88
N PRO A 305 -10.24 1.77 -7.80
CA PRO A 305 -9.98 2.48 -6.55
C PRO A 305 -11.20 2.51 -5.61
N GLY A 306 -10.93 2.41 -4.31
CA GLY A 306 -11.90 2.65 -3.23
C GLY A 306 -12.60 1.37 -2.73
N THR A 307 -13.78 1.55 -2.14
CA THR A 307 -14.59 0.47 -1.58
C THR A 307 -16.05 0.58 -2.00
N LEU A 308 -16.78 -0.53 -1.90
CA LEU A 308 -18.25 -0.59 -1.88
C LEU A 308 -18.70 -1.19 -0.56
N ASP A 309 -19.75 -0.64 0.02
CA ASP A 309 -20.29 -1.05 1.30
C ASP A 309 -21.78 -1.36 1.16
N PHE A 310 -22.13 -2.64 1.28
CA PHE A 310 -23.49 -3.13 1.14
C PHE A 310 -24.17 -3.32 2.51
N THR A 311 -23.43 -3.13 3.62
CA THR A 311 -23.96 -3.28 4.98
C THR A 311 -25.15 -2.38 5.33
N PRO A 312 -25.33 -1.18 4.75
CA PRO A 312 -26.52 -0.36 4.99
C PRO A 312 -27.83 -1.00 4.49
N ILE A 313 -27.78 -1.93 3.53
CA ILE A 313 -28.95 -2.66 3.04
C ILE A 313 -29.27 -3.77 4.04
N ARG A 314 -30.39 -3.64 4.76
CA ARG A 314 -30.76 -4.52 5.87
C ARG A 314 -31.20 -5.91 5.41
N GLN A 315 -32.12 -5.98 4.44
CA GLN A 315 -32.69 -7.25 3.98
C GLN A 315 -31.64 -8.08 3.25
N ARG A 316 -31.44 -9.33 3.68
CA ARG A 316 -30.36 -10.18 3.15
C ARG A 316 -30.54 -10.44 1.66
N TRP A 317 -31.76 -10.77 1.25
CA TRP A 317 -32.08 -11.04 -0.15
C TRP A 317 -31.77 -9.85 -1.06
N LEU A 318 -32.09 -8.63 -0.59
CA LEU A 318 -31.89 -7.40 -1.33
C LEU A 318 -30.40 -7.06 -1.41
N ARG A 319 -29.66 -7.27 -0.31
CA ARG A 319 -28.20 -7.10 -0.28
C ARG A 319 -27.49 -8.04 -1.27
N GLU A 320 -27.82 -9.33 -1.25
CA GLU A 320 -27.23 -10.31 -2.18
C GLU A 320 -27.63 -10.02 -3.62
N THR A 321 -28.87 -9.56 -3.88
CA THR A 321 -29.30 -9.14 -5.22
C THR A 321 -28.46 -7.98 -5.76
N VAL A 322 -28.19 -6.96 -4.93
CA VAL A 322 -27.34 -5.83 -5.33
C VAL A 322 -25.89 -6.28 -5.54
N LYS A 323 -25.37 -7.17 -4.70
CA LYS A 323 -24.03 -7.75 -4.84
C LYS A 323 -23.90 -8.49 -6.17
N GLU A 324 -24.80 -9.42 -6.48
CA GLU A 324 -24.78 -10.19 -7.73
C GLU A 324 -24.87 -9.27 -8.96
N TRP A 325 -25.80 -8.31 -8.95
CA TRP A 325 -25.88 -7.28 -9.99
C TRP A 325 -24.57 -6.49 -10.14
N THR A 326 -23.92 -6.12 -9.03
CA THR A 326 -22.68 -5.33 -9.05
C THR A 326 -21.50 -6.11 -9.64
N VAL A 327 -21.45 -7.44 -9.46
CA VAL A 327 -20.41 -8.28 -10.09
C VAL A 327 -20.49 -8.19 -11.62
N GLU A 328 -21.70 -8.19 -12.18
CA GLU A 328 -21.90 -8.08 -13.62
C GLU A 328 -21.77 -6.65 -14.14
N ASP A 329 -22.20 -5.65 -13.35
CA ASP A 329 -22.15 -4.24 -13.77
C ASP A 329 -20.71 -3.71 -13.83
N LEU A 330 -19.86 -4.04 -12.84
CA LEU A 330 -18.53 -3.43 -12.69
C LEU A 330 -17.62 -3.59 -13.93
N PRO A 331 -17.48 -4.78 -14.55
CA PRO A 331 -16.61 -4.96 -15.72
C PRO A 331 -17.07 -4.21 -16.97
N LEU A 332 -18.35 -3.82 -17.05
CA LEU A 332 -18.93 -3.13 -18.20
C LEU A 332 -18.70 -1.61 -18.17
N ARG A 333 -18.10 -1.09 -17.10
CA ARG A 333 -17.88 0.35 -16.90
C ARG A 333 -16.48 0.74 -17.35
N TYR A 334 -16.38 1.90 -18.01
CA TYR A 334 -15.11 2.51 -18.44
C TYR A 334 -14.94 3.91 -17.81
N GLY A 335 -13.72 4.43 -17.80
CA GLY A 335 -13.38 5.78 -17.34
C GLY A 335 -13.00 5.91 -15.85
N LYS A 336 -12.77 7.13 -15.35
CA LYS A 336 -12.22 7.36 -13.99
C LYS A 336 -13.21 7.12 -12.85
N GLN A 337 -14.51 7.00 -13.14
CA GLN A 337 -15.60 6.93 -12.15
C GLN A 337 -16.40 5.62 -12.26
N GLN A 338 -15.73 4.51 -12.57
CA GLN A 338 -16.37 3.20 -12.78
C GLN A 338 -17.26 2.75 -11.62
N ALA A 339 -16.84 3.01 -10.37
CA ALA A 339 -17.60 2.65 -9.17
C ALA A 339 -18.70 3.66 -8.80
N SER A 340 -18.85 4.78 -9.52
CA SER A 340 -19.84 5.82 -9.18
C SER A 340 -21.27 5.31 -9.32
N GLN A 341 -21.54 4.55 -10.39
CA GLN A 341 -22.87 4.01 -10.68
C GLN A 341 -23.29 2.95 -9.64
N PRO A 342 -22.47 1.91 -9.33
CA PRO A 342 -22.76 0.99 -8.23
C PRO A 342 -22.99 1.69 -6.90
N ARG A 343 -22.20 2.72 -6.55
CA ARG A 343 -22.41 3.49 -5.31
C ARG A 343 -23.77 4.17 -5.28
N GLN A 344 -24.19 4.78 -6.38
CA GLN A 344 -25.50 5.43 -6.46
C GLN A 344 -26.65 4.41 -6.37
N VAL A 345 -26.50 3.23 -6.98
CA VAL A 345 -27.47 2.13 -6.85
C VAL A 345 -27.56 1.65 -5.39
N ILE A 346 -26.42 1.40 -4.73
CA ILE A 346 -26.38 1.04 -3.31
C ILE A 346 -27.09 2.09 -2.46
N SER A 347 -26.85 3.40 -2.70
CA SER A 347 -27.56 4.47 -1.98
C SER A 347 -29.07 4.45 -2.23
N ALA A 348 -29.52 4.27 -3.48
CA ALA A 348 -30.94 4.18 -3.81
C ALA A 348 -31.62 2.98 -3.13
N ILE A 349 -30.95 1.84 -3.10
CA ILE A 349 -31.47 0.62 -2.49
C ILE A 349 -31.39 0.65 -0.97
N THR A 350 -30.44 1.38 -0.39
CA THR A 350 -30.41 1.63 1.06
C THR A 350 -31.68 2.36 1.51
N LEU A 351 -32.15 3.35 0.74
CA LEU A 351 -33.42 4.04 1.04
C LEU A 351 -34.65 3.13 0.87
N LEU A 352 -34.66 2.28 -0.15
CA LEU A 352 -35.71 1.27 -0.31
C LEU A 352 -35.70 0.29 0.88
N SER A 353 -34.52 -0.22 1.24
CA SER A 353 -34.30 -1.14 2.35
C SER A 353 -34.77 -0.56 3.69
N GLU A 354 -34.46 0.71 3.94
CA GLU A 354 -34.94 1.43 5.11
C GLU A 354 -36.46 1.59 5.11
N SER A 355 -37.06 1.92 3.96
CA SER A 355 -38.52 1.96 3.84
C SER A 355 -39.15 0.62 4.17
N LEU A 356 -38.66 -0.48 3.58
CA LEU A 356 -39.16 -1.84 3.83
C LEU A 356 -39.02 -2.23 5.29
N HIS A 357 -37.86 -1.96 5.89
CA HIS A 357 -37.63 -2.29 7.30
C HIS A 357 -38.64 -1.63 8.24
N LEU A 358 -39.10 -0.43 7.89
CA LEU A 358 -39.97 0.37 8.73
C LEU A 358 -41.46 0.17 8.46
N SER A 359 -41.86 -0.33 7.28
CA SER A 359 -43.27 -0.40 6.90
C SER A 359 -43.76 -1.76 6.39
N ALA A 360 -42.87 -2.62 5.90
CA ALA A 360 -43.25 -3.92 5.35
C ALA A 360 -43.37 -4.98 6.46
N SER A 361 -44.22 -5.99 6.24
CA SER A 361 -44.30 -7.17 7.10
C SER A 361 -42.94 -7.87 7.21
N GLU A 362 -42.61 -8.37 8.40
CA GLU A 362 -41.29 -8.99 8.70
C GLU A 362 -40.09 -8.11 8.30
N GLY A 363 -40.26 -6.78 8.32
CA GLY A 363 -39.23 -5.82 7.89
C GLY A 363 -38.80 -6.00 6.43
N GLY A 364 -39.62 -6.67 5.62
CA GLY A 364 -39.36 -6.97 4.21
C GLY A 364 -38.35 -8.09 3.96
N GLU A 365 -38.02 -8.92 4.96
CA GLU A 365 -37.12 -10.07 4.75
C GLU A 365 -37.76 -11.19 3.94
N VAL A 366 -39.08 -11.34 4.02
CA VAL A 366 -39.83 -12.37 3.28
C VAL A 366 -40.34 -11.79 1.96
N GLN A 367 -39.69 -12.15 0.85
CA GLN A 367 -39.97 -11.60 -0.48
C GLN A 367 -41.42 -11.80 -0.91
N ALA A 368 -42.01 -12.95 -0.59
CA ALA A 368 -43.38 -13.32 -0.98
C ALA A 368 -44.47 -12.47 -0.32
N LEU A 369 -44.16 -11.76 0.77
CA LEU A 369 -45.11 -10.85 1.45
C LEU A 369 -45.05 -9.42 0.89
N LEU A 370 -44.05 -9.13 0.06
CA LEU A 370 -43.87 -7.81 -0.53
C LEU A 370 -44.81 -7.62 -1.71
N GLY A 371 -45.35 -6.42 -1.87
CA GLY A 371 -46.23 -6.12 -2.98
C GLY A 371 -46.27 -4.66 -3.35
N ARG A 372 -47.29 -4.28 -4.11
CA ARG A 372 -47.45 -2.91 -4.60
C ARG A 372 -47.52 -1.86 -3.47
N SER A 373 -48.12 -2.19 -2.33
CA SER A 373 -48.25 -1.28 -1.17
C SER A 373 -46.91 -0.81 -0.62
N ASP A 374 -45.90 -1.67 -0.63
CA ASP A 374 -44.56 -1.35 -0.13
C ASP A 374 -43.84 -0.36 -1.04
N ILE A 375 -43.97 -0.54 -2.37
CA ILE A 375 -43.44 0.41 -3.36
C ILE A 375 -44.13 1.78 -3.24
N VAL A 376 -45.46 1.80 -3.07
CA VAL A 376 -46.19 3.06 -2.86
C VAL A 376 -45.72 3.76 -1.59
N THR A 377 -45.50 3.00 -0.52
CA THR A 377 -44.98 3.53 0.75
C THR A 377 -43.58 4.12 0.56
N PHE A 378 -42.68 3.41 -0.14
CA PHE A 378 -41.36 3.93 -0.49
C PHE A 378 -41.45 5.24 -1.28
N CYS A 379 -42.25 5.29 -2.34
CA CYS A 379 -42.45 6.51 -3.15
C CYS A 379 -42.99 7.68 -2.31
N ASN A 380 -43.91 7.42 -1.38
CA ASN A 380 -44.45 8.42 -0.47
C ASN A 380 -43.40 8.96 0.51
N ARG A 381 -42.52 8.10 1.04
CA ARG A 381 -41.41 8.52 1.90
C ARG A 381 -40.41 9.39 1.15
N MET A 382 -40.07 9.01 -0.08
CA MET A 382 -39.22 9.83 -0.96
C MET A 382 -39.86 11.19 -1.25
N ALA A 383 -41.18 11.24 -1.49
CA ALA A 383 -41.92 12.49 -1.70
C ALA A 383 -41.96 13.36 -0.44
N HIS A 384 -42.12 12.75 0.73
CA HIS A 384 -42.09 13.46 2.00
C HIS A 384 -40.72 14.08 2.25
N ALA A 385 -39.64 13.31 2.09
CA ALA A 385 -38.28 13.79 2.27
C ALA A 385 -37.92 14.94 1.31
N GLU A 386 -38.44 14.92 0.08
CA GLU A 386 -38.31 16.06 -0.84
C GLU A 386 -39.03 17.29 -0.30
N ARG A 387 -40.31 17.16 0.09
CA ARG A 387 -41.13 18.27 0.58
C ARG A 387 -40.61 18.88 1.89
N THR A 388 -39.92 18.10 2.71
CA THR A 388 -39.29 18.58 3.95
C THR A 388 -37.86 19.07 3.75
N GLY A 389 -37.35 19.10 2.51
CA GLY A 389 -36.02 19.62 2.19
C GLY A 389 -34.87 18.68 2.56
N GLN A 390 -35.15 17.43 2.94
CA GLN A 390 -34.12 16.42 3.22
C GLN A 390 -33.46 15.88 1.94
N MET A 391 -34.12 16.02 0.79
CA MET A 391 -33.56 15.70 -0.53
C MET A 391 -34.08 16.65 -1.61
N THR A 392 -33.33 16.78 -2.70
CA THR A 392 -33.77 17.55 -3.88
C THR A 392 -34.66 16.71 -4.78
N LEU A 393 -35.51 17.37 -5.59
CA LEU A 393 -36.33 16.70 -6.62
C LEU A 393 -35.47 15.90 -7.61
N ASP A 394 -34.35 16.47 -8.06
CA ASP A 394 -33.38 15.77 -8.93
C ASP A 394 -32.87 14.48 -8.28
N SER A 395 -32.50 14.54 -6.99
CA SER A 395 -32.05 13.37 -6.24
C SER A 395 -33.16 12.32 -6.11
N ARG A 396 -34.40 12.74 -5.81
CA ARG A 396 -35.57 11.85 -5.76
C ARG A 396 -35.77 11.12 -7.09
N ILE A 397 -35.79 11.85 -8.20
CA ILE A 397 -35.98 11.29 -9.54
C ILE A 397 -34.87 10.30 -9.89
N ARG A 398 -33.60 10.70 -9.68
CA ARG A 398 -32.43 9.87 -9.93
C ARG A 398 -32.46 8.57 -9.12
N LEU A 399 -32.71 8.65 -7.82
CA LEU A 399 -32.70 7.49 -6.93
C LEU A 399 -33.84 6.51 -7.23
N ILE A 400 -35.05 7.01 -7.53
CA ILE A 400 -36.17 6.14 -7.94
C ILE A 400 -35.85 5.44 -9.27
N ARG A 401 -35.25 6.15 -10.24
CA ARG A 401 -34.83 5.53 -11.51
C ARG A 401 -33.79 4.43 -11.30
N LEU A 402 -32.81 4.64 -10.41
CA LEU A 402 -31.79 3.65 -10.08
C LEU A 402 -32.38 2.42 -9.37
N ALA A 403 -33.26 2.63 -8.39
CA ALA A 403 -33.95 1.55 -7.70
C ALA A 403 -34.80 0.73 -8.67
N ARG A 404 -35.55 1.42 -9.55
CA ARG A 404 -36.32 0.76 -10.61
C ARG A 404 -35.43 -0.07 -11.51
N ARG A 405 -34.36 0.52 -12.04
CA ARG A 405 -33.43 -0.15 -12.95
C ARG A 405 -32.92 -1.45 -12.34
N LEU A 406 -32.47 -1.41 -11.09
CA LEU A 406 -32.01 -2.63 -10.41
C LEU A 406 -33.11 -3.68 -10.30
N LEU A 407 -34.33 -3.31 -9.89
CA LEU A 407 -35.43 -4.27 -9.76
C LEU A 407 -35.86 -4.87 -11.11
N ASP A 408 -35.74 -4.10 -12.19
CA ASP A 408 -36.00 -4.56 -13.55
C ASP A 408 -34.87 -5.51 -14.02
N GLU A 409 -33.60 -5.12 -13.83
CA GLU A 409 -32.43 -5.92 -14.19
C GLU A 409 -32.32 -7.21 -13.35
N ALA A 410 -32.65 -7.18 -12.06
CA ALA A 410 -32.66 -8.38 -11.21
C ALA A 410 -33.62 -9.47 -11.73
N ARG A 411 -34.75 -9.07 -12.34
CA ARG A 411 -35.65 -10.02 -13.01
C ARG A 411 -35.05 -10.54 -14.31
N GLN A 412 -34.42 -9.67 -15.10
CA GLN A 412 -33.78 -10.05 -16.37
C GLN A 412 -32.60 -11.00 -16.17
N LEU A 413 -31.80 -10.78 -15.12
CA LEU A 413 -30.71 -11.65 -14.66
C LEU A 413 -31.22 -12.96 -14.03
N GLY A 414 -32.52 -13.09 -13.81
CA GLY A 414 -33.11 -14.29 -13.23
C GLY A 414 -32.91 -14.43 -11.71
N LEU A 415 -32.49 -13.36 -11.02
CA LEU A 415 -32.25 -13.35 -9.57
C LEU A 415 -33.53 -13.59 -8.76
N THR A 416 -34.70 -13.42 -9.38
CA THR A 416 -36.02 -13.70 -8.80
C THR A 416 -36.52 -15.13 -9.06
N ARG A 417 -35.79 -15.95 -9.83
CA ARG A 417 -36.13 -17.36 -10.07
C ARG A 417 -35.80 -18.20 -8.84
N ALA A 418 -36.34 -19.43 -8.79
CA ALA A 418 -36.02 -20.37 -7.72
C ALA A 418 -34.49 -20.58 -7.61
N GLY A 419 -33.96 -20.44 -6.39
CA GLY A 419 -32.53 -20.53 -6.10
C GLY A 419 -31.75 -19.22 -6.20
N GLY A 420 -32.34 -18.15 -6.75
CA GLY A 420 -31.75 -16.81 -6.75
C GLY A 420 -31.98 -16.06 -5.43
N PRO A 421 -31.22 -14.97 -5.16
CA PRO A 421 -31.31 -14.23 -3.90
C PRO A 421 -32.69 -13.61 -3.69
N ALA A 422 -33.38 -13.17 -4.74
CA ALA A 422 -34.72 -12.58 -4.70
C ALA A 422 -35.83 -13.58 -5.04
N ALA A 423 -35.60 -14.89 -4.85
CA ALA A 423 -36.59 -15.92 -5.15
C ALA A 423 -37.93 -15.66 -4.43
N GLY A 424 -39.02 -15.77 -5.17
CA GLY A 424 -40.38 -15.57 -4.64
C GLY A 424 -40.85 -14.11 -4.61
N LEU A 425 -40.06 -13.16 -5.13
CA LEU A 425 -40.47 -11.76 -5.22
C LEU A 425 -41.65 -11.58 -6.21
N PRO A 426 -42.80 -11.05 -5.76
CA PRO A 426 -43.96 -10.85 -6.62
C PRO A 426 -43.73 -9.84 -7.75
N GLY A 427 -44.45 -10.01 -8.86
CA GLY A 427 -44.34 -9.13 -10.03
C GLY A 427 -44.85 -7.70 -9.77
N ASP A 428 -45.79 -7.54 -8.84
CA ASP A 428 -46.36 -6.24 -8.45
C ASP A 428 -45.49 -5.45 -7.47
N PHE A 429 -44.46 -6.07 -6.87
CA PHE A 429 -43.34 -5.37 -6.23
C PHE A 429 -42.40 -4.76 -7.28
N SER A 430 -42.90 -3.80 -8.06
CA SER A 430 -42.15 -3.13 -9.13
C SER A 430 -42.40 -1.63 -9.16
N LEU A 431 -41.37 -0.87 -9.53
CA LEU A 431 -41.47 0.57 -9.79
C LEU A 431 -41.90 0.80 -11.24
N ARG A 432 -43.10 1.34 -11.42
CA ARG A 432 -43.69 1.63 -12.73
C ARG A 432 -43.16 2.95 -13.29
N ARG A 433 -43.43 3.23 -14.58
CA ARG A 433 -43.03 4.51 -15.20
C ARG A 433 -43.67 5.71 -14.51
N GLY A 434 -44.92 5.56 -14.09
CA GLY A 434 -45.66 6.60 -13.36
C GLY A 434 -45.21 6.82 -11.91
N ASP A 435 -44.38 5.95 -11.34
CA ASP A 435 -43.86 6.14 -9.97
C ASP A 435 -42.67 7.12 -9.93
N VAL A 436 -42.04 7.37 -11.09
CA VAL A 436 -40.99 8.37 -11.24
C VAL A 436 -41.65 9.73 -11.44
N PRO A 437 -41.37 10.73 -10.58
CA PRO A 437 -41.90 12.08 -10.77
C PRO A 437 -41.55 12.62 -12.15
N VAL A 438 -42.50 13.34 -12.76
CA VAL A 438 -42.23 14.08 -14.00
C VAL A 438 -41.23 15.18 -13.66
N GLU A 439 -40.13 15.24 -14.41
CA GLU A 439 -39.24 16.39 -14.32
C GLU A 439 -40.06 17.62 -14.72
N PRO A 440 -40.16 18.66 -13.87
CA PRO A 440 -40.79 19.90 -14.29
C PRO A 440 -40.10 20.32 -15.57
N ASP A 441 -40.89 20.76 -16.55
CA ASP A 441 -40.36 21.26 -17.81
C ASP A 441 -39.32 22.31 -17.41
N ARG A 442 -38.04 21.97 -17.59
CA ARG A 442 -36.96 22.87 -17.19
C ARG A 442 -37.23 24.10 -18.01
N ASP A 443 -37.52 25.22 -17.35
CA ASP A 443 -37.77 26.49 -18.01
C ASP A 443 -36.80 26.58 -19.18
N LYS A 444 -37.31 26.64 -20.42
CA LYS A 444 -36.51 26.68 -21.65
C LYS A 444 -35.67 27.96 -21.75
N ALA A 445 -35.54 28.72 -20.67
CA ALA A 445 -34.41 29.59 -20.45
C ALA A 445 -33.15 28.72 -20.47
N GLY A 446 -32.55 28.60 -21.66
CA GLY A 446 -31.25 27.95 -21.81
C GLY A 446 -30.32 28.43 -20.70
N ARG A 447 -29.58 27.50 -20.09
CA ARG A 447 -28.54 27.82 -19.09
C ARG A 447 -27.38 28.62 -19.69
N ASP A 448 -27.49 29.03 -20.94
CA ASP A 448 -26.52 29.83 -21.64
C ASP A 448 -26.48 31.20 -20.98
N LEU A 449 -25.28 31.60 -20.58
CA LEU A 449 -25.08 32.96 -20.11
C LEU A 449 -25.40 33.91 -21.26
N PRO A 450 -26.25 34.94 -21.05
CA PRO A 450 -26.54 35.91 -22.08
C PRO A 450 -25.25 36.48 -22.67
N PRO A 451 -25.20 36.81 -23.98
CA PRO A 451 -23.97 37.27 -24.61
C PRO A 451 -23.31 38.48 -23.91
N HIS A 452 -24.10 39.34 -23.26
CA HIS A 452 -23.55 40.47 -22.50
C HIS A 452 -22.84 40.04 -21.21
N ILE A 453 -23.25 38.94 -20.58
CA ILE A 453 -22.58 38.35 -19.41
C ILE A 453 -21.27 37.69 -19.83
N ILE A 454 -21.26 36.91 -20.93
CA ILE A 454 -20.01 36.34 -21.47
C ILE A 454 -19.02 37.44 -21.84
N ARG A 455 -19.47 38.53 -22.48
CA ARG A 455 -18.61 39.70 -22.76
C ARG A 455 -18.07 40.34 -21.49
N ALA A 456 -18.89 40.50 -20.46
CA ALA A 456 -18.44 41.04 -19.18
C ALA A 456 -17.41 40.12 -18.51
N ILE A 457 -17.61 38.80 -18.52
CA ILE A 457 -16.63 37.83 -18.00
C ILE A 457 -15.33 37.92 -18.79
N SER A 458 -15.42 37.88 -20.13
CA SER A 458 -14.25 37.91 -21.03
C SER A 458 -13.43 39.19 -20.85
N ALA A 459 -14.07 40.35 -20.70
CA ALA A 459 -13.40 41.62 -20.44
C ALA A 459 -12.69 41.68 -19.08
N ASN A 460 -13.09 40.83 -18.12
CA ASN A 460 -12.57 40.85 -16.75
C ASN A 460 -11.73 39.60 -16.40
N LEU A 461 -11.28 38.83 -17.38
CA LEU A 461 -10.45 37.65 -17.16
C LEU A 461 -9.10 37.95 -16.48
N HIS A 462 -8.59 39.17 -16.60
CA HIS A 462 -7.40 39.63 -15.87
C HIS A 462 -7.59 39.54 -14.33
N VAL A 463 -8.80 39.77 -13.83
CA VAL A 463 -9.11 39.63 -12.39
C VAL A 463 -9.01 38.17 -11.94
N LEU A 464 -9.39 37.23 -12.82
CA LEU A 464 -9.25 35.81 -12.55
C LEU A 464 -7.77 35.39 -12.55
N GLU A 465 -6.99 35.94 -13.48
CA GLU A 465 -5.54 35.73 -13.54
C GLU A 465 -4.84 36.24 -12.27
N GLU A 466 -5.18 37.43 -11.79
CA GLU A 466 -4.61 38.00 -10.55
C GLU A 466 -4.91 37.13 -9.31
N ARG A 467 -6.08 36.48 -9.26
CA ARG A 467 -6.52 35.71 -8.09
C ARG A 467 -6.12 34.24 -8.12
N CYS A 468 -6.11 33.64 -9.30
CA CYS A 468 -6.00 32.19 -9.47
C CYS A 468 -4.78 31.79 -10.31
N GLY A 469 -4.23 32.69 -11.12
CA GLY A 469 -3.08 32.44 -11.97
C GLY A 469 -3.43 32.35 -13.45
N VAL A 470 -2.37 32.30 -14.27
CA VAL A 470 -2.46 32.29 -15.75
C VAL A 470 -3.14 31.02 -16.28
N ALA A 471 -2.98 29.89 -15.59
CA ALA A 471 -3.54 28.61 -16.03
C ALA A 471 -5.08 28.64 -16.01
N GLU A 472 -5.67 29.11 -14.92
CA GLU A 472 -7.11 29.20 -14.69
C GLU A 472 -7.78 30.20 -15.65
N ARG A 473 -7.09 31.31 -15.94
CA ARG A 473 -7.50 32.21 -17.00
C ARG A 473 -7.59 31.48 -18.34
N ARG A 474 -6.51 30.83 -18.77
CA ARG A 474 -6.43 30.15 -20.08
C ARG A 474 -7.45 29.03 -20.20
N ILE A 475 -7.66 28.25 -19.14
CA ILE A 475 -8.71 27.22 -19.09
C ILE A 475 -10.08 27.85 -19.30
N THR A 476 -10.35 28.98 -18.65
CA THR A 476 -11.64 29.68 -18.77
C THR A 476 -11.84 30.24 -20.18
N GLU A 477 -10.81 30.81 -20.82
CA GLU A 477 -10.85 31.26 -22.22
C GLU A 477 -11.21 30.10 -23.15
N ILE A 478 -10.50 28.97 -23.02
CA ILE A 478 -10.77 27.77 -23.84
C ILE A 478 -12.21 27.28 -23.63
N LEU A 479 -12.73 27.28 -22.39
CA LEU A 479 -14.11 26.89 -22.11
C LEU A 479 -15.13 27.83 -22.77
N ILE A 480 -14.89 29.14 -22.73
CA ILE A 480 -15.75 30.15 -23.36
C ILE A 480 -15.75 30.00 -24.88
N ASP A 481 -14.56 29.88 -25.47
CA ASP A 481 -14.38 29.89 -26.94
C ASP A 481 -14.82 28.58 -27.60
N THR A 482 -14.73 27.46 -26.89
CA THR A 482 -14.96 26.13 -27.49
C THR A 482 -16.21 25.42 -26.99
N GLY A 483 -16.76 25.82 -25.84
CA GLY A 483 -17.88 25.13 -25.20
C GLY A 483 -17.57 23.69 -24.76
N ARG A 484 -16.29 23.31 -24.71
CA ARG A 484 -15.85 21.98 -24.24
C ARG A 484 -16.14 21.78 -22.76
N ARG A 485 -16.14 20.52 -22.31
CA ARG A 485 -16.32 20.20 -20.89
C ARG A 485 -15.06 20.55 -20.10
N PRO A 486 -15.17 20.96 -18.81
CA PRO A 486 -14.00 21.20 -17.96
C PRO A 486 -12.99 20.05 -17.95
N ASP A 487 -13.49 18.81 -17.85
CA ASP A 487 -12.61 17.62 -17.83
C ASP A 487 -11.86 17.40 -19.14
N GLU A 488 -12.45 17.78 -20.28
CA GLU A 488 -11.80 17.70 -21.61
C GLU A 488 -10.68 18.72 -21.73
N VAL A 489 -10.90 19.96 -21.26
CA VAL A 489 -9.89 21.03 -21.27
C VAL A 489 -8.73 20.70 -20.34
N CYS A 490 -9.01 20.17 -19.15
CA CYS A 490 -7.98 19.76 -18.18
C CYS A 490 -7.11 18.59 -18.64
N ALA A 491 -7.53 17.85 -19.67
CA ALA A 491 -6.81 16.70 -20.21
C ALA A 491 -6.11 16.99 -21.54
N LEU A 492 -6.11 18.24 -22.01
CA LEU A 492 -5.45 18.61 -23.26
C LEU A 492 -3.93 18.35 -23.18
N PRO A 493 -3.35 17.63 -24.16
CA PRO A 493 -1.91 17.44 -24.23
C PRO A 493 -1.19 18.74 -24.61
N TRP A 494 0.13 18.78 -24.38
CA TRP A 494 0.95 19.98 -24.63
C TRP A 494 0.93 20.42 -26.10
N ASP A 495 0.77 19.49 -27.03
CA ASP A 495 0.77 19.66 -28.49
C ASP A 495 -0.65 19.69 -29.10
N CYS A 496 -1.66 20.11 -28.33
CA CYS A 496 -3.07 20.06 -28.73
C CYS A 496 -3.55 21.12 -29.74
N LEU A 497 -2.66 21.94 -30.32
CA LEU A 497 -3.02 23.03 -31.23
C LEU A 497 -2.45 22.82 -32.63
N VAL A 498 -3.27 23.07 -33.64
CA VAL A 498 -2.86 23.21 -35.06
C VAL A 498 -3.32 24.55 -35.59
N HIS A 499 -2.74 25.02 -36.68
CA HIS A 499 -3.20 26.24 -37.34
C HIS A 499 -4.15 25.86 -38.46
N ASP A 500 -5.30 26.54 -38.54
CA ASP A 500 -6.23 26.37 -39.65
C ASP A 500 -5.73 27.06 -40.93
N SER A 501 -6.52 26.98 -42.01
CA SER A 501 -6.20 27.60 -43.31
C SER A 501 -6.10 29.13 -43.26
N THR A 502 -6.53 29.76 -42.16
CA THR A 502 -6.44 31.20 -41.92
C THR A 502 -5.29 31.57 -40.97
N GLY A 503 -4.55 30.58 -40.47
CA GLY A 503 -3.46 30.75 -39.53
C GLY A 503 -3.92 30.94 -38.08
N GLN A 504 -5.18 30.65 -37.75
CA GLN A 504 -5.68 30.71 -36.37
C GLN A 504 -5.40 29.39 -35.64
N PRO A 505 -4.98 29.44 -34.35
CA PRO A 505 -4.79 28.23 -33.56
C PRO A 505 -6.14 27.58 -33.24
N VAL A 506 -6.31 26.33 -33.66
CA VAL A 506 -7.49 25.50 -33.40
C VAL A 506 -7.09 24.24 -32.63
N LEU A 507 -7.94 23.82 -31.70
CA LEU A 507 -7.71 22.60 -30.93
C LEU A 507 -7.85 21.37 -31.82
N ILE A 508 -6.90 20.45 -31.73
CA ILE A 508 -7.02 19.11 -32.30
C ILE A 508 -8.25 18.43 -31.68
N TYR A 509 -9.09 17.83 -32.52
CA TYR A 509 -10.20 17.02 -32.03
C TYR A 509 -9.65 15.76 -31.36
N THR A 510 -9.94 15.60 -30.07
CA THR A 510 -9.58 14.43 -29.27
C THR A 510 -10.85 13.88 -28.66
N ASP A 511 -11.22 12.64 -28.98
CA ASP A 511 -12.35 12.00 -28.31
C ASP A 511 -11.94 11.63 -26.88
N PHE A 512 -12.39 12.44 -25.92
CA PHE A 512 -12.08 12.29 -24.50
C PHE A 512 -12.68 11.02 -23.89
N LYS A 513 -13.53 10.27 -24.60
CA LYS A 513 -14.09 9.01 -24.10
C LYS A 513 -13.17 7.80 -24.29
N ASP A 514 -12.15 7.89 -25.14
CA ASP A 514 -11.28 6.76 -25.50
C ASP A 514 -9.83 6.88 -24.98
N SER A 515 -9.53 7.87 -24.11
CA SER A 515 -8.18 8.14 -23.57
C SER A 515 -8.02 7.96 -22.07
#